data_AF-A0A954KP68-F1
#
_entry.id   AF-A0A954KP68-F1
#
_cell.length_a   1.000
_cell.length_b   1.000
_cell.length_c   1.000
_cell.angle_alpha   90.00
_cell.angle_beta   90.00
_cell.angle_gamma   90.00
#
_symmetry.space_group_name_H-M   'P 1'
#
loop_
_entity.id
_entity.type
_entity.pdbx_description
1 polymer ?
#
loop_
_entity_poly.entity_id
_entity_poly.type
_entity_poly.pdbx_seq_one_letter_code
_entity_poly.pdbx_strand_id
1 'polypeptide(L)'
;MPEENSADNAPAVNRETAEEVAHRLDVSKKDLARQLWERLAKSRPGPDNKDLMYLARFVPLLANGAIKTLLTRKPGLEELKELIQHVPKAREGAVQLAIQNFGESLSEDDLRFLLVNTRSPEVAKFLLQKYPSDLNLIQVENNVDGMTEYVEQIRHQELTRDVMREIDRRL
;
A
#
# COMPACT_ATOMS: atom_id res chain seq x y z
N MET A 1 -60.58 39.83 37.69
CA MET A 1 -60.45 38.70 36.74
C MET A 1 -59.17 38.89 35.94
N PRO A 2 -58.46 37.80 35.65
CA PRO A 2 -57.05 37.77 35.26
C PRO A 2 -56.86 37.86 33.74
N GLU A 3 -55.65 38.18 33.30
CA GLU A 3 -55.00 37.68 32.06
C GLU A 3 -53.54 38.14 32.14
N GLU A 4 -52.66 37.33 32.73
CA GLU A 4 -51.89 36.24 32.11
C GLU A 4 -50.91 36.68 31.01
N ASN A 5 -49.63 36.44 31.35
CA ASN A 5 -48.59 35.93 30.48
C ASN A 5 -48.30 36.66 29.16
N SER A 6 -47.19 37.40 29.16
CA SER A 6 -46.25 37.30 28.04
C SER A 6 -44.92 36.79 28.60
N ALA A 7 -44.88 35.47 28.79
CA ALA A 7 -43.65 34.72 28.97
C ALA A 7 -42.81 34.86 27.69
N ASP A 8 -41.69 35.57 27.83
CA ASP A 8 -40.38 35.04 27.51
C ASP A 8 -40.28 34.28 26.18
N ASN A 9 -40.34 35.01 25.07
CA ASN A 9 -39.92 34.48 23.77
C ASN A 9 -38.41 34.74 23.58
N ALA A 10 -37.60 34.14 24.45
CA ALA A 10 -36.17 34.01 24.21
C ALA A 10 -35.99 32.98 23.09
N PRO A 11 -35.23 33.28 22.00
CA PRO A 11 -35.01 32.32 20.95
C PRO A 11 -34.31 31.09 21.56
N ALA A 12 -34.90 29.92 21.38
CA ALA A 12 -34.27 28.65 21.73
C ALA A 12 -32.91 28.59 21.02
N VAL A 13 -31.83 28.83 21.77
CA VAL A 13 -30.47 28.69 21.26
C VAL A 13 -30.30 27.20 21.00
N ASN A 14 -30.40 26.83 19.72
CA ASN A 14 -30.25 25.46 19.26
C ASN A 14 -28.80 25.04 19.55
N ARG A 15 -28.58 24.37 20.69
CA ARG A 15 -27.25 23.92 21.12
C ARG A 15 -26.92 22.67 20.32
N GLU A 16 -26.17 22.83 19.23
CA GLU A 16 -25.55 21.71 18.52
C GLU A 16 -24.74 20.86 19.52
N THR A 17 -24.92 19.55 19.44
CA THR A 17 -24.12 18.60 20.19
C THR A 17 -22.69 18.57 19.65
N ALA A 18 -21.74 18.14 20.49
CA ALA A 18 -20.34 18.01 20.07
C ALA A 18 -20.18 17.04 18.87
N GLU A 19 -21.05 16.04 18.77
CA GLU A 19 -21.07 15.07 17.67
C GLU A 19 -21.52 15.70 16.36
N GLU A 20 -22.56 16.53 16.37
CA GLU A 20 -23.03 17.28 15.20
C GLU A 20 -21.98 18.28 14.72
N VAL A 21 -21.31 18.97 15.65
CA VAL A 21 -20.20 19.88 15.33
C VAL A 21 -19.04 19.11 14.69
N ALA A 22 -18.65 17.97 15.27
CA ALA A 22 -17.56 17.13 14.75
C ALA A 22 -17.89 16.60 13.35
N HIS A 23 -19.11 16.12 13.13
CA HIS A 23 -19.57 15.64 11.83
C HIS A 23 -19.54 16.76 10.77
N ARG A 24 -20.08 17.94 11.10
CA ARG A 24 -20.05 19.09 10.19
C ARG A 24 -18.63 19.51 9.81
N LEU A 25 -17.71 19.50 10.78
CA LEU A 25 -16.30 19.81 10.55
C LEU A 25 -15.62 18.75 9.66
N ASP A 26 -15.94 17.46 9.83
CA ASP A 26 -15.43 16.39 8.97
C ASP A 26 -15.92 16.53 7.52
N VAL A 27 -17.20 16.81 7.32
CA VAL A 27 -17.79 17.07 5.99
C VAL A 27 -17.10 18.28 5.34
N SER A 28 -16.94 19.38 6.09
CA SER A 28 -16.27 20.59 5.59
C SER A 28 -14.82 20.33 5.15
N LYS A 29 -14.06 19.53 5.92
CA LYS A 29 -12.67 19.15 5.56
C LYS A 29 -12.62 18.29 4.30
N LYS A 30 -13.54 17.35 4.12
CA LYS A 30 -13.62 16.51 2.92
C LYS A 30 -13.95 17.33 1.67
N ASP A 31 -14.88 18.28 1.78
CA ASP A 31 -15.19 19.19 0.68
C ASP A 31 -14.02 20.09 0.31
N LEU A 32 -13.30 20.63 1.30
CA LEU A 32 -12.08 21.41 1.06
C LEU A 32 -11.02 20.55 0.36
N ALA A 33 -10.79 19.33 0.82
CA ALA A 33 -9.82 18.41 0.20
C ALA A 33 -10.19 18.14 -1.27
N ARG A 34 -11.47 17.88 -1.56
CA ARG A 34 -11.95 17.71 -2.94
C ARG A 34 -11.67 18.94 -3.81
N GLN A 35 -11.97 20.14 -3.32
CA GLN A 35 -11.70 21.38 -4.05
C GLN A 35 -10.20 21.60 -4.31
N LEU A 36 -9.35 21.32 -3.31
CA LEU A 36 -7.89 21.41 -3.45
C LEU A 36 -7.37 20.40 -4.47
N TRP A 37 -7.89 19.17 -4.45
CA TRP A 37 -7.55 18.15 -5.45
C TRP A 37 -7.93 18.58 -6.87
N GLU A 38 -9.15 19.10 -7.06
CA GLU A 38 -9.60 19.60 -8.37
C GLU A 38 -8.74 20.75 -8.88
N ARG A 39 -8.34 21.67 -7.99
CA ARG A 39 -7.43 22.78 -8.34
C ARG A 39 -6.05 22.26 -8.72
N LEU A 40 -5.50 21.31 -7.96
CA LEU A 40 -4.21 20.70 -8.24
C LEU A 40 -4.23 19.91 -9.56
N ALA A 41 -5.29 19.15 -9.84
CA ALA A 41 -5.43 18.41 -11.09
C ALA A 41 -5.50 19.33 -12.33
N LYS A 42 -6.02 20.56 -12.16
CA LYS A 42 -6.11 21.57 -13.22
C LYS A 42 -4.85 22.43 -13.35
N SER A 43 -3.89 22.36 -12.41
CA SER A 43 -2.66 23.17 -12.48
C SER A 43 -1.76 22.74 -13.64
N ARG A 44 -0.89 23.65 -14.08
CA ARG A 44 0.10 23.43 -15.13
C ARG A 44 1.47 23.97 -14.68
N PRO A 45 2.53 23.13 -14.64
CA PRO A 45 2.47 21.67 -14.76
C PRO A 45 1.65 21.09 -13.58
N GLY A 46 0.90 20.00 -13.81
CA GLY A 46 0.15 19.33 -12.73
C GLY A 46 1.09 18.75 -11.66
N PRO A 47 0.57 18.09 -10.61
CA PRO A 47 1.43 17.46 -9.61
C PRO A 47 2.31 16.40 -10.28
N ASP A 48 3.59 16.33 -9.90
CA ASP A 48 4.50 15.26 -10.34
C ASP A 48 4.39 14.03 -9.42
N ASN A 49 5.25 13.02 -9.62
CA ASN A 49 5.23 11.81 -8.79
C ASN A 49 5.65 12.08 -7.33
N LYS A 50 6.55 13.02 -7.09
CA LYS A 50 7.01 13.39 -5.74
C LYS A 50 5.89 14.12 -4.98
N ASP A 51 5.16 15.00 -5.65
CA ASP A 51 3.98 15.66 -5.10
C ASP A 51 2.92 14.60 -4.71
N LEU A 52 2.64 13.64 -5.60
CA LEU A 52 1.69 12.57 -5.33
C LEU A 52 2.17 11.66 -4.18
N MET A 53 3.46 11.36 -4.09
CA MET A 53 4.04 10.60 -2.98
C MET A 53 3.85 11.33 -1.65
N TYR A 54 4.13 12.64 -1.63
CA TYR A 54 3.93 13.48 -0.46
C TYR A 54 2.46 13.44 0.00
N LEU A 55 1.52 13.62 -0.94
CA LEU A 55 0.09 13.57 -0.64
C LEU A 55 -0.36 12.19 -0.15
N ALA A 56 0.15 11.11 -0.75
CA ALA A 56 -0.13 9.74 -0.34
C ALA A 56 0.33 9.45 1.09
N ARG A 57 1.48 10.00 1.50
CA ARG A 57 2.09 9.75 2.81
C ARG A 57 1.55 10.65 3.92
N PHE A 58 1.35 11.94 3.64
CA PHE A 58 1.17 12.94 4.69
C PHE A 58 -0.20 13.62 4.68
N VAL A 59 -1.04 13.41 3.66
CA VAL A 59 -2.33 14.08 3.55
C VAL A 59 -3.46 13.05 3.49
N PRO A 60 -3.96 12.53 4.64
CA PRO A 60 -4.89 11.41 4.69
C PRO A 60 -6.15 11.58 3.82
N LEU A 61 -6.70 12.80 3.73
CA LEU A 61 -7.88 13.09 2.92
C LEU A 61 -7.63 13.04 1.42
N LEU A 62 -6.38 13.21 0.97
CA LEU A 62 -5.98 13.16 -0.43
C LEU A 62 -5.26 11.86 -0.81
N ALA A 63 -4.87 11.07 0.19
CA ALA A 63 -3.99 9.91 0.00
C ALA A 63 -4.53 8.91 -1.02
N ASN A 64 -5.83 8.56 -0.96
CA ASN A 64 -6.41 7.60 -1.90
C ASN A 64 -6.38 8.10 -3.35
N GLY A 65 -6.68 9.38 -3.57
CA GLY A 65 -6.60 10.00 -4.89
C GLY A 65 -5.16 10.02 -5.40
N ALA A 66 -4.23 10.41 -4.54
CA ALA A 66 -2.81 10.45 -4.85
C ALA A 66 -2.23 9.08 -5.20
N ILE A 67 -2.51 8.05 -4.39
CA ILE A 67 -2.09 6.66 -4.65
C ILE A 67 -2.64 6.19 -5.99
N LYS A 68 -3.95 6.36 -6.23
CA LYS A 68 -4.58 5.93 -7.49
C LYS A 68 -3.93 6.61 -8.69
N THR A 69 -3.72 7.92 -8.63
CA THR A 69 -3.08 8.66 -9.73
C THR A 69 -1.64 8.22 -9.92
N LEU A 70 -0.86 8.07 -8.85
CA LEU A 70 0.54 7.67 -8.93
C LEU A 70 0.69 6.27 -9.56
N LEU A 71 -0.09 5.28 -9.13
CA LEU A 71 -0.04 3.92 -9.66
C LEU A 71 -0.42 3.84 -11.16
N THR A 72 -1.23 4.79 -11.67
CA THR A 72 -1.56 4.86 -13.12
C THR A 72 -0.47 5.49 -13.98
N ARG A 73 0.52 6.17 -13.40
CA ARG A 73 1.54 6.96 -14.13
C ARG A 73 2.81 6.17 -14.49
N LYS A 74 2.82 4.85 -14.29
CA LYS A 74 4.00 3.98 -14.47
C LYS A 74 5.21 4.46 -13.65
N PRO A 75 5.10 4.48 -12.32
CA PRO A 75 6.23 4.83 -11.45
C PRO A 75 7.41 3.88 -11.66
N GLY A 76 8.62 4.40 -11.45
CA GLY A 76 9.85 3.61 -11.46
C GLY A 76 9.94 2.66 -10.25
N LEU A 77 10.89 1.72 -10.30
CA LEU A 77 11.08 0.75 -9.21
C LEU A 77 11.37 1.42 -7.86
N GLU A 78 12.23 2.43 -7.82
CA GLU A 78 12.54 3.14 -6.57
C GLU A 78 11.32 3.90 -6.01
N GLU A 79 10.49 4.48 -6.87
CA GLU A 79 9.24 5.12 -6.45
C GLU A 79 8.24 4.08 -5.90
N LEU A 80 8.18 2.88 -6.50
CA LEU A 80 7.38 1.77 -5.98
C LEU A 80 7.89 1.28 -4.62
N LYS A 81 9.22 1.17 -4.44
CA LYS A 81 9.84 0.79 -3.16
C LYS A 81 9.55 1.82 -2.07
N GLU A 82 9.59 3.11 -2.41
CA GLU A 82 9.22 4.19 -1.48
C GLU A 82 7.74 4.11 -1.07
N LEU A 83 6.83 3.87 -2.02
CA LEU A 83 5.41 3.63 -1.73
C LEU A 83 5.21 2.44 -0.79
N ILE A 84 5.89 1.34 -1.05
CA ILE A 84 5.78 0.11 -0.25
C ILE A 84 6.26 0.34 1.18
N GLN A 85 7.38 1.04 1.34
CA GLN A 85 7.97 1.31 2.64
C GLN A 85 7.11 2.26 3.47
N HIS A 86 6.57 3.31 2.86
CA HIS A 86 6.00 4.44 3.62
C HIS A 86 4.48 4.59 3.52
N VAL A 87 3.81 3.91 2.59
CA VAL A 87 2.38 4.06 2.35
C VAL A 87 1.70 2.68 2.42
N PRO A 88 1.30 2.21 3.61
CA PRO A 88 0.73 0.86 3.78
C PRO A 88 -0.44 0.55 2.86
N LYS A 89 -1.31 1.53 2.58
CA LYS A 89 -2.46 1.39 1.68
C LYS A 89 -2.10 1.18 0.21
N ALA A 90 -0.87 1.49 -0.19
CA ALA A 90 -0.40 1.35 -1.57
C ALA A 90 0.40 0.05 -1.79
N ARG A 91 0.79 -0.67 -0.73
CA ARG A 91 1.73 -1.80 -0.79
C ARG A 91 1.33 -2.86 -1.81
N GLU A 92 0.09 -3.32 -1.76
CA GLU A 92 -0.40 -4.39 -2.64
C GLU A 92 -0.33 -3.96 -4.12
N GLY A 93 -0.92 -2.81 -4.46
CA GLY A 93 -0.87 -2.29 -5.82
C GLY A 93 0.54 -1.97 -6.30
N ALA A 94 1.42 -1.48 -5.42
CA ALA A 94 2.81 -1.18 -5.74
C ALA A 94 3.64 -2.46 -5.96
N VAL A 95 3.46 -3.51 -5.16
CA VAL A 95 4.08 -4.82 -5.36
C VAL A 95 3.64 -5.42 -6.69
N GLN A 96 2.34 -5.40 -6.98
CA GLN A 96 1.81 -5.94 -8.21
C GLN A 96 2.45 -5.27 -9.44
N LEU A 97 2.55 -3.93 -9.42
CA LEU A 97 3.25 -3.19 -10.48
C LEU A 97 4.75 -3.48 -10.52
N ALA A 98 5.40 -3.67 -9.37
CA ALA A 98 6.83 -3.98 -9.31
C ALA A 98 7.11 -5.32 -9.99
N ILE A 99 6.37 -6.38 -9.65
CA ILE A 99 6.50 -7.70 -10.26
C ILE A 99 6.12 -7.64 -11.76
N GLN A 100 5.00 -7.00 -12.10
CA GLN A 100 4.52 -6.94 -13.47
C GLN A 100 5.48 -6.20 -14.42
N ASN A 101 6.02 -5.06 -13.98
CA ASN A 101 6.80 -4.18 -14.85
C ASN A 101 8.30 -4.46 -14.79
N PHE A 102 8.80 -5.00 -13.67
CA PHE A 102 10.23 -5.17 -13.42
C PHE A 102 10.62 -6.60 -13.07
N GLY A 103 9.70 -7.58 -13.02
CA GLY A 103 9.96 -8.93 -12.50
C GLY A 103 11.24 -9.60 -13.00
N GLU A 104 11.54 -9.46 -14.29
CA GLU A 104 12.78 -9.96 -14.90
C GLU A 104 14.04 -9.24 -14.40
N SER A 105 13.97 -7.92 -14.19
CA SER A 105 15.09 -7.10 -13.72
C SER A 105 15.19 -6.98 -12.20
N LEU A 106 14.19 -7.43 -11.43
CA LEU A 106 14.26 -7.44 -9.97
C LEU A 106 15.40 -8.32 -9.50
N SER A 107 16.31 -7.75 -8.72
CA SER A 107 17.37 -8.50 -8.05
C SER A 107 16.82 -9.32 -6.89
N GLU A 108 17.63 -10.22 -6.36
CA GLU A 108 17.30 -10.97 -5.14
C GLU A 108 17.04 -10.02 -3.96
N ASP A 109 17.85 -8.98 -3.81
CA ASP A 109 17.69 -7.99 -2.73
C ASP A 109 16.43 -7.14 -2.90
N ASP A 110 16.02 -6.84 -4.14
CA ASP A 110 14.73 -6.19 -4.38
C ASP A 110 13.58 -7.08 -3.92
N LEU A 111 13.60 -8.36 -4.27
CA LEU A 111 12.54 -9.30 -3.88
C LEU A 111 12.51 -9.53 -2.36
N ARG A 112 13.67 -9.61 -1.70
CA ARG A 112 13.76 -9.63 -0.23
C ARG A 112 13.19 -8.36 0.40
N PHE A 113 13.50 -7.20 -0.18
CA PHE A 113 12.93 -5.92 0.27
C PHE A 113 11.41 -5.94 0.17
N LEU A 114 10.85 -6.37 -0.97
CA LEU A 114 9.40 -6.48 -1.15
C LEU A 114 8.79 -7.46 -0.14
N LEU A 115 9.44 -8.60 0.10
CA LEU A 115 9.00 -9.64 1.03
C LEU A 115 8.89 -9.10 2.46
N VAL A 116 9.96 -8.46 2.97
CA VAL A 116 9.99 -7.95 4.35
C VAL A 116 8.95 -6.86 4.57
N ASN A 117 8.74 -5.98 3.59
CA ASN A 117 7.81 -4.85 3.74
C ASN A 117 6.34 -5.22 3.53
N THR A 118 6.05 -6.33 2.85
CA THR A 118 4.67 -6.71 2.51
C THR A 118 4.21 -8.04 3.10
N ARG A 119 5.15 -8.92 3.44
CA ARG A 119 4.90 -10.31 3.84
C ARG A 119 3.98 -11.04 2.86
N SER A 120 4.07 -10.68 1.57
CA SER A 120 3.19 -11.22 0.53
C SER A 120 3.60 -12.65 0.17
N PRO A 121 2.66 -13.62 0.21
CA PRO A 121 2.90 -14.97 -0.29
C PRO A 121 3.26 -15.00 -1.78
N GLU A 122 2.76 -14.05 -2.57
CA GLU A 122 3.09 -13.94 -3.99
C GLU A 122 4.57 -13.58 -4.18
N VAL A 123 5.05 -12.57 -3.44
CA VAL A 123 6.47 -12.18 -3.45
C VAL A 123 7.35 -13.33 -2.95
N ALA A 124 6.92 -14.03 -1.91
CA ALA A 124 7.63 -15.20 -1.39
C ALA A 124 7.81 -16.30 -2.44
N LYS A 125 6.73 -16.67 -3.13
CA LYS A 125 6.77 -17.65 -4.22
C LYS A 125 7.67 -17.18 -5.35
N PHE A 126 7.55 -15.91 -5.74
CA PHE A 126 8.38 -15.33 -6.81
C PHE A 126 9.87 -15.32 -6.45
N LEU A 127 10.23 -14.96 -5.20
CA LEU A 127 11.60 -15.02 -4.69
C LEU A 127 12.16 -16.44 -4.76
N LEU A 128 11.42 -17.43 -4.26
CA LEU A 128 11.90 -18.82 -4.24
C LEU A 128 11.95 -19.45 -5.64
N GLN A 129 11.11 -19.02 -6.57
CA GLN A 129 11.18 -19.47 -7.95
C GLN A 129 12.43 -18.94 -8.68
N LYS A 130 12.77 -17.67 -8.45
CA LYS A 130 13.88 -17.00 -9.15
C LYS A 130 15.24 -17.24 -8.48
N TYR A 131 15.26 -17.26 -7.16
CA TYR A 131 16.45 -17.38 -6.32
C TYR A 131 16.21 -18.39 -5.19
N PRO A 132 16.04 -19.69 -5.49
CA PRO A 132 15.96 -20.68 -4.42
C PRO A 132 17.32 -20.77 -3.71
N SER A 133 17.29 -20.59 -2.39
CA SER A 133 18.46 -20.72 -1.52
C SER A 133 17.99 -20.97 -0.09
N ASP A 134 18.82 -21.64 0.73
CA ASP A 134 18.52 -21.86 2.15
C ASP A 134 18.18 -20.56 2.89
N LEU A 135 18.90 -19.48 2.58
CA LEU A 135 18.63 -18.17 3.16
C LEU A 135 17.24 -17.65 2.78
N ASN A 136 16.84 -17.77 1.51
CA ASN A 136 15.52 -17.30 1.07
C ASN A 136 14.39 -18.19 1.59
N LEU A 137 14.61 -19.51 1.70
CA LEU A 137 13.66 -20.44 2.30
C LEU A 137 13.40 -20.05 3.76
N ILE A 138 14.46 -19.84 4.55
CA ILE A 138 14.37 -19.37 5.94
C ILE A 138 13.68 -18.00 6.02
N GLN A 139 14.01 -17.07 5.13
CA GLN A 139 13.36 -15.76 5.12
C GLN A 139 11.86 -15.86 4.85
N VAL A 140 11.43 -16.70 3.92
CA VAL A 140 10.01 -16.89 3.62
C VAL A 140 9.28 -17.52 4.81
N GLU A 141 9.82 -18.59 5.41
CA GLU A 141 9.20 -19.24 6.59
C GLU A 141 9.04 -18.27 7.77
N ASN A 142 10.03 -17.42 8.02
CA ASN A 142 10.01 -16.50 9.15
C ASN A 142 9.13 -15.27 8.95
N ASN A 143 8.86 -14.88 7.70
CA ASN A 143 8.18 -13.61 7.41
C ASN A 143 6.78 -13.78 6.84
N VAL A 144 6.41 -14.96 6.31
CA VAL A 144 5.13 -15.18 5.63
C VAL A 144 4.42 -16.41 6.19
N ASP A 145 3.30 -16.15 6.86
CA ASP A 145 2.48 -17.20 7.44
C ASP A 145 1.94 -18.14 6.36
N GLY A 146 1.89 -19.44 6.68
CA GLY A 146 1.32 -20.47 5.81
C GLY A 146 2.21 -20.91 4.63
N MET A 147 3.50 -20.56 4.62
CA MET A 147 4.42 -20.94 3.55
C MET A 147 5.23 -22.23 3.80
N THR A 148 5.11 -22.86 4.97
CA THR A 148 5.90 -24.05 5.36
C THR A 148 5.83 -25.18 4.33
N GLU A 149 4.63 -25.60 3.92
CA GLU A 149 4.47 -26.68 2.95
C GLU A 149 5.10 -26.35 1.59
N TYR A 150 5.00 -25.08 1.16
CA TYR A 150 5.61 -24.64 -0.08
C TYR A 150 7.15 -24.63 0.00
N VAL A 151 7.70 -24.19 1.14
CA VAL A 151 9.14 -24.19 1.38
C VAL A 151 9.70 -25.61 1.36
N GLU A 152 9.04 -26.56 2.03
CA GLU A 152 9.43 -27.98 2.01
C GLU A 152 9.37 -28.57 0.59
N GLN A 153 8.36 -28.22 -0.21
CA GLN A 153 8.30 -28.63 -1.61
C GLN A 153 9.52 -28.15 -2.42
N ILE A 154 9.97 -26.91 -2.21
CA ILE A 154 11.14 -26.36 -2.89
C ILE A 154 12.43 -27.07 -2.44
N ARG A 155 12.60 -27.34 -1.14
CA ARG A 155 13.75 -28.07 -0.60
C ARG A 155 13.92 -29.44 -1.27
N HIS A 156 12.83 -30.20 -1.39
CA HIS A 156 12.85 -31.51 -2.03
C HIS A 156 13.17 -31.44 -3.53
N GLN A 157 12.73 -30.38 -4.22
CA GLN A 157 13.06 -30.18 -5.63
C GLN A 157 14.55 -29.90 -5.87
N GLU A 158 15.21 -29.12 -5.01
CA GLU A 158 16.64 -28.85 -5.12
C GLU A 158 17.48 -30.12 -4.93
N LEU A 159 17.18 -30.89 -3.87
CA LEU A 159 17.80 -32.21 -3.65
C LEU A 159 17.66 -33.10 -4.89
N THR A 160 16.48 -33.12 -5.51
CA THR A 160 16.23 -33.90 -6.72
C THR A 160 17.10 -33.41 -7.89
N ARG A 161 17.21 -32.10 -8.11
CA ARG A 161 18.03 -31.52 -9.18
C ARG A 161 19.51 -31.83 -9.01
N ASP A 162 20.02 -31.78 -7.79
CA ASP A 162 21.43 -32.08 -7.53
C ASP A 162 21.76 -33.55 -7.74
N VAL A 163 20.87 -34.46 -7.33
CA VAL A 163 20.97 -35.88 -7.67
C VAL A 163 20.96 -36.10 -9.19
N MET A 164 20.04 -35.48 -9.92
CA MET A 164 19.99 -35.60 -11.39
C MET A 164 21.28 -35.09 -12.06
N ARG A 165 21.82 -33.94 -11.63
CA ARG A 165 23.10 -33.42 -12.12
C ARG A 165 24.29 -34.30 -11.77
N GLU A 166 24.24 -35.04 -10.66
CA GLU A 166 25.27 -36.01 -10.31
C GLU A 166 25.22 -37.24 -11.20
N ILE A 167 24.01 -37.75 -11.49
CA ILE A 167 23.81 -38.85 -12.44
C ILE A 167 24.35 -38.46 -13.81
N ASP A 168 23.98 -37.29 -14.34
CA ASP A 168 24.45 -36.78 -15.64
C ASP A 168 25.98 -36.57 -15.72
N ARG A 169 26.65 -36.37 -14.58
CA ARG A 169 28.12 -36.23 -14.53
C ARG A 169 28.85 -37.56 -14.45
N ARG A 170 28.17 -38.63 -14.02
CA ARG A 170 28.76 -39.95 -13.75
C ARG A 170 28.44 -40.98 -14.84
N LEU A 171 27.41 -40.76 -15.66
CA LEU A 171 27.05 -41.55 -16.84
C LEU A 171 27.55 -40.86 -18.11
#